data_AF-A0A2E2Y3T0-F1
#
_entry.id   AF-A0A2E2Y3T0-F1
#
_cell.length_a   1.000
_cell.length_b   1.000
_cell.length_c   1.000
_cell.angle_alpha   90.00
_cell.angle_beta   90.00
_cell.angle_gamma   90.00
#
_symmetry.space_group_name_H-M   'P 1'
#
loop_
_entity.id
_entity.type
_entity.pdbx_description
1 polymer ?
#
loop_
_entity_poly.entity_id
_entity_poly.type
_entity_poly.pdbx_seq_one_letter_code
_entity_poly.pdbx_strand_id
1 'polypeptide(L)'
;MVIILVYCPALLLARNPIEDVAVDRVDLIELNHCYDDHGWLVFEQIIFYEWSPHTSHYNVKDWRSLKVVSQLPRWDAKRAMYVATWHDGKVIRTVTASSFRESWTQYDPELIERRYLPRQLRGLLKKTPFKLRND
;
A
#
# COMPACT_ATOMS: atom_id res chain seq x y z
N MET A 1 -64.71 14.58 6.24
CA MET A 1 -63.54 14.06 6.98
C MET A 1 -62.59 13.46 5.95
N VAL A 2 -61.53 14.18 5.58
CA VAL A 2 -60.53 13.73 4.58
C VAL A 2 -59.22 13.57 5.34
N ILE A 3 -58.72 12.33 5.41
CA ILE A 3 -57.44 12.01 6.07
C ILE A 3 -56.33 12.29 5.07
N ILE A 4 -55.53 13.32 5.34
CA ILE A 4 -54.30 13.60 4.58
C ILE A 4 -53.25 12.60 5.09
N LEU A 5 -52.89 11.63 4.25
CA LEU A 5 -51.73 10.77 4.49
C LEU A 5 -50.47 11.60 4.29
N VAL A 6 -49.82 11.96 5.40
CA VAL A 6 -48.52 12.64 5.39
C VAL A 6 -47.48 11.67 4.82
N TYR A 7 -46.92 12.03 3.67
CA TYR A 7 -45.75 11.38 3.08
C TYR A 7 -44.58 11.46 4.08
N CYS A 8 -44.15 10.33 4.62
CA CYS A 8 -42.88 10.23 5.32
C CYS A 8 -41.83 9.84 4.28
N PRO A 9 -40.95 10.74 3.79
CA PRO A 9 -39.81 10.30 3.02
C PRO A 9 -38.92 9.57 4.02
N ALA A 10 -38.94 8.23 3.95
CA ALA A 10 -37.92 7.40 4.57
C ALA A 10 -36.58 7.90 4.03
N LEU A 11 -35.87 8.66 4.86
CA LEU A 11 -34.51 9.08 4.61
C LEU A 11 -33.68 7.80 4.60
N LEU A 12 -33.52 7.22 3.41
CA LEU A 12 -32.52 6.22 3.12
C LEU A 12 -31.17 6.86 3.45
N LEU A 13 -30.72 6.68 4.69
CA LEU A 13 -29.34 6.86 5.07
C LEU A 13 -28.55 5.89 4.20
N ALA A 14 -28.14 6.36 3.02
CA ALA A 14 -27.13 5.72 2.21
C ALA A 14 -25.92 5.58 3.13
N ARG A 15 -25.74 4.38 3.68
CA ARG A 15 -24.61 4.02 4.51
C ARG A 15 -23.44 4.00 3.56
N ASN A 16 -22.84 5.16 3.29
CA ASN A 16 -21.59 5.25 2.58
C ASN A 16 -20.61 4.45 3.43
N PRO A 17 -20.12 3.28 2.99
CA PRO A 17 -19.08 2.61 3.75
C PRO A 17 -17.92 3.61 3.74
N ILE A 18 -17.65 4.22 4.88
CA ILE A 18 -16.37 4.90 5.08
C ILE A 18 -15.37 3.76 4.92
N GLU A 19 -14.75 3.69 3.74
CA GLU A 19 -13.70 2.73 3.50
C GLU A 19 -12.61 3.06 4.51
N ASP A 20 -12.38 2.11 5.40
CA ASP A 20 -11.33 2.20 6.39
C ASP A 20 -10.01 2.39 5.62
N VAL A 21 -9.31 3.51 5.87
CA VAL A 21 -8.02 3.79 5.23
C VAL A 21 -6.89 3.43 6.20
N ALA A 22 -6.10 2.42 5.85
CA ALA A 22 -4.85 2.12 6.53
C ALA A 22 -3.72 2.96 5.92
N VAL A 23 -3.04 3.76 6.75
CA VAL A 23 -1.93 4.61 6.32
C VAL A 23 -0.65 4.15 6.99
N ASP A 24 0.35 3.82 6.18
CA ASP A 24 1.69 3.45 6.62
C ASP A 24 2.75 4.37 6.00
N ARG A 25 3.90 4.44 6.65
CA ARG A 25 5.07 5.18 6.17
C ARG A 25 6.27 4.25 6.14
N VAL A 26 7.07 4.37 5.08
CA VAL A 26 8.35 3.70 4.89
C VAL A 26 9.37 4.71 4.35
N ASP A 27 10.64 4.34 4.29
CA ASP A 27 11.71 5.25 3.87
C ASP A 27 11.89 5.23 2.35
N LEU A 28 11.74 4.05 1.74
CA LEU A 28 11.91 3.83 0.31
C LEU A 28 10.83 2.90 -0.25
N ILE A 29 10.28 3.30 -1.39
CA ILE A 29 9.47 2.42 -2.25
C ILE A 29 10.28 2.04 -3.49
N GLU A 30 10.30 0.77 -3.83
CA GLU A 30 10.89 0.28 -5.07
C GLU A 30 9.81 -0.31 -6.00
N LEU A 31 9.86 0.06 -7.27
CA LEU A 31 9.22 -0.72 -8.34
C LEU A 31 10.29 -1.60 -8.99
N ASN A 32 10.12 -2.90 -8.91
CA ASN A 32 11.05 -3.88 -9.47
C ASN A 32 10.40 -4.63 -10.64
N HIS A 33 11.15 -4.71 -11.74
CA HIS A 33 10.84 -5.45 -12.94
C HIS A 33 11.75 -6.68 -13.03
N CYS A 34 11.21 -7.87 -12.80
CA CYS A 34 11.98 -9.11 -12.83
C CYS A 34 11.89 -9.79 -14.20
N TYR A 35 13.04 -10.12 -14.77
CA TYR A 35 13.19 -10.79 -16.07
C TYR A 35 13.84 -12.17 -15.91
N ASP A 36 13.63 -13.05 -16.88
CA ASP A 36 14.33 -14.35 -16.94
C ASP A 36 15.67 -14.23 -17.71
N ASP A 37 16.35 -15.37 -17.88
CA ASP A 37 17.62 -15.48 -18.61
C ASP A 37 17.48 -15.17 -20.12
N HIS A 38 16.26 -15.19 -20.64
CA HIS A 38 15.95 -14.86 -22.02
C HIS A 38 15.50 -13.40 -22.21
N GLY A 39 15.38 -12.63 -21.13
CA GLY A 39 14.95 -11.23 -21.15
C GLY A 39 13.44 -11.04 -21.20
N TRP A 40 12.64 -12.07 -20.91
CA TRP A 40 11.18 -11.94 -20.78
C TRP A 40 10.80 -11.43 -19.41
N LEU A 41 9.83 -10.51 -19.34
CA LEU A 41 9.28 -10.04 -18.08
C LEU A 41 8.53 -11.19 -17.38
N VAL A 42 9.00 -11.56 -16.19
CA VAL A 42 8.41 -12.61 -15.35
C VAL A 42 7.36 -12.02 -14.42
N PHE A 43 7.69 -10.93 -13.71
CA PHE A 43 6.75 -10.20 -12.86
C PHE A 43 7.23 -8.79 -12.54
N GLU A 44 6.29 -7.96 -12.13
CA GLU A 44 6.54 -6.66 -11.52
C GLU A 44 6.09 -6.68 -10.06
N GLN A 45 6.85 -6.02 -9.19
CA GLN A 45 6.52 -5.92 -7.78
C GLN A 45 6.85 -4.55 -7.20
N ILE A 46 6.10 -4.17 -6.18
CA ILE A 46 6.37 -3.01 -5.34
C ILE A 46 6.92 -3.51 -4.01
N ILE A 47 8.10 -3.02 -3.63
CA ILE A 47 8.78 -3.40 -2.39
C ILE A 47 8.88 -2.18 -1.49
N PHE A 48 8.59 -2.36 -0.20
CA PHE A 48 8.58 -1.30 0.80
C PHE A 48 9.73 -1.52 1.77
N TYR A 49 10.61 -0.53 1.90
CA TYR A 49 11.83 -0.61 2.71
C TYR A 49 11.82 0.38 3.88
N GLU A 50 12.33 -0.09 5.02
CA GLU A 50 12.59 0.72 6.21
C GLU A 50 14.09 0.70 6.51
N TRP A 51 14.67 1.87 6.77
CA TRP A 51 16.06 2.01 7.14
C TRP A 51 16.27 1.53 8.57
N SER A 52 17.18 0.58 8.75
CA SER A 52 17.63 0.16 10.06
C SER A 52 18.94 0.88 10.41
N PRO A 53 18.94 1.79 11.40
CA PRO A 53 20.18 2.45 11.84
C PRO A 53 21.14 1.49 12.54
N HIS A 54 20.65 0.36 13.07
CA HIS A 54 21.47 -0.64 13.77
C HIS A 54 22.34 -1.46 12.81
N THR A 55 21.80 -1.74 11.62
CA THR A 55 22.47 -2.55 10.60
C THR A 55 22.95 -1.71 9.41
N SER A 56 22.71 -0.40 9.44
CA SER A 56 22.97 0.55 8.34
C SER A 56 22.49 0.02 6.99
N HIS A 57 21.27 -0.53 6.98
CA HIS A 57 20.74 -1.27 5.85
C HIS A 57 19.23 -1.06 5.69
N TYR A 58 18.76 -1.06 4.44
CA TYR A 58 17.34 -1.03 4.13
C TYR A 58 16.76 -2.43 4.26
N ASN A 59 15.90 -2.64 5.25
CA ASN A 59 15.21 -3.90 5.43
C ASN A 59 13.86 -3.86 4.72
N VAL A 60 13.54 -4.93 3.99
CA VAL A 60 12.18 -5.10 3.43
C VAL A 60 11.19 -5.17 4.58
N LYS A 61 10.17 -4.32 4.52
CA LYS A 61 9.06 -4.27 5.47
C LYS A 61 7.89 -5.11 4.96
N ASP A 62 7.55 -4.92 3.70
CA ASP A 62 6.50 -5.64 3.00
C ASP A 62 6.71 -5.54 1.48
N TRP A 63 5.96 -6.32 0.71
CA TRP A 63 6.01 -6.29 -0.75
C TRP A 63 4.68 -6.75 -1.35
N ARG A 64 4.49 -6.47 -2.63
CA ARG A 64 3.34 -6.97 -3.39
C ARG A 64 3.59 -7.00 -4.88
N SER A 65 3.01 -7.97 -5.57
CA SER A 65 2.96 -7.95 -7.03
C SER A 65 2.16 -6.75 -7.52
N LEU A 66 2.67 -6.08 -8.56
CA LEU A 66 1.95 -5.02 -9.26
C LEU A 66 0.88 -5.68 -10.15
N LYS A 67 -0.40 -5.41 -9.88
CA LYS A 67 -1.52 -6.02 -10.64
C LYS A 67 -2.14 -5.08 -11.65
N VAL A 68 -2.15 -3.78 -11.33
CA VAL A 68 -2.78 -2.74 -12.13
C VAL A 68 -1.98 -1.44 -12.01
N VAL A 69 -1.99 -0.63 -13.06
CA VAL A 69 -1.24 0.64 -13.17
C VAL A 69 -1.64 1.67 -12.09
N SER A 70 -2.87 1.57 -11.55
CA SER A 70 -3.31 2.45 -10.45
C SER A 70 -2.56 2.21 -9.13
N GLN A 71 -1.89 1.06 -8.99
CA GLN A 71 -1.08 0.74 -7.82
C GLN A 71 0.34 1.31 -7.88
N LEU A 72 0.76 1.84 -9.04
CA LEU A 72 2.09 2.41 -9.20
C LEU A 72 2.32 3.54 -8.19
N PRO A 73 3.51 3.61 -7.57
CA PRO A 73 3.89 4.74 -6.73
C PRO A 73 3.84 6.04 -7.55
N ARG A 74 3.21 7.08 -7.00
CA ARG A 74 3.11 8.39 -7.64
C ARG A 74 3.62 9.47 -6.71
N TRP A 75 4.26 10.49 -7.28
CA TRP A 75 4.66 11.67 -6.53
C TRP A 75 3.43 12.50 -6.14
N ASP A 76 3.24 12.74 -4.84
CA ASP A 76 2.26 13.67 -4.29
C ASP A 76 2.97 14.98 -3.91
N ALA A 77 2.79 16.01 -4.75
CA ALA A 77 3.41 17.31 -4.56
C ALA A 77 2.94 18.03 -3.28
N LYS A 78 1.71 17.78 -2.80
CA LYS A 78 1.21 18.42 -1.57
C LYS A 78 1.88 17.87 -0.32
N ARG A 79 2.21 16.57 -0.34
CA ARG A 79 2.87 15.87 0.77
C ARG A 79 4.39 15.84 0.61
N ALA A 80 4.90 16.17 -0.57
CA ALA A 80 6.29 16.00 -0.97
C ALA A 80 6.80 14.56 -0.72
N MET A 81 5.97 13.57 -1.07
CA MET A 81 6.25 12.15 -0.86
C MET A 81 5.76 11.30 -2.05
N TYR A 82 6.35 10.12 -2.23
CA TYR A 82 5.78 9.08 -3.07
C TYR A 82 4.65 8.35 -2.34
N VAL A 83 3.58 8.02 -3.06
CA VAL A 83 2.37 7.40 -2.52
C VAL A 83 1.99 6.19 -3.37
N ALA A 84 1.82 5.03 -2.72
CA ALA A 84 1.27 3.82 -3.32
C ALA A 84 -0.03 3.45 -2.62
N THR A 85 -1.10 3.23 -3.38
CA THR A 85 -2.44 2.96 -2.84
C THR A 85 -3.05 1.71 -3.46
N TRP A 86 -3.73 0.89 -2.66
CA TRP A 86 -4.44 -0.29 -3.13
C TRP A 86 -5.55 -0.76 -2.21
N HIS A 87 -6.42 -1.60 -2.75
CA HIS A 87 -7.41 -2.32 -1.95
C HIS A 87 -6.78 -3.56 -1.31
N ASP A 88 -6.92 -3.65 0.01
CA ASP A 88 -6.54 -4.77 0.87
C ASP A 88 -7.82 -5.34 1.50
N GLY A 89 -8.55 -6.14 0.72
CA GLY A 89 -9.90 -6.59 1.07
C GLY A 89 -10.90 -5.43 1.08
N LYS A 90 -11.43 -5.09 2.25
CA LYS A 90 -12.40 -3.98 2.45
C LYS A 90 -11.74 -2.65 2.82
N VAL A 91 -10.42 -2.63 2.95
CA VAL A 91 -9.63 -1.49 3.41
C VAL A 91 -8.86 -0.92 2.23
N ILE A 92 -8.79 0.40 2.11
CA ILE A 92 -7.81 1.04 1.24
C ILE A 92 -6.52 1.21 2.03
N ARG A 93 -5.43 0.62 1.56
CA ARG A 93 -4.10 0.85 2.11
C ARG A 93 -3.39 1.91 1.29
N THR A 94 -2.77 2.86 1.99
CA THR A 94 -1.89 3.88 1.41
C THR A 94 -0.56 3.85 2.13
N VAL A 95 0.53 3.66 1.37
CA VAL A 95 1.90 3.71 1.89
C VAL A 95 2.60 4.93 1.32
N THR A 96 3.26 5.70 2.17
CA THR A 96 4.05 6.88 1.75
C THR A 96 5.55 6.67 1.99
N ALA A 97 6.37 7.26 1.13
CA ALA A 97 7.82 7.26 1.29
C ALA A 97 8.48 8.55 0.80
N SER A 98 9.62 8.89 1.42
CA SER A 98 10.44 10.03 1.00
C SER A 98 11.23 9.75 -0.28
N SER A 99 11.50 8.49 -0.57
CA SER A 99 12.32 8.08 -1.70
C SER A 99 11.63 7.01 -2.53
N PHE A 100 11.93 7.02 -3.83
CA PHE A 100 11.48 6.02 -4.79
C PHE A 100 12.66 5.57 -5.64
N ARG A 101 12.69 4.28 -5.98
CA ARG A 101 13.60 3.74 -6.99
C ARG A 101 12.87 2.79 -7.92
N GLU A 102 13.40 2.66 -9.12
CA GLU A 102 12.95 1.67 -10.10
C GLU A 102 14.15 0.78 -10.46
N SER A 103 13.92 -0.53 -10.58
CA SER A 103 14.97 -1.51 -10.80
C SER A 103 14.55 -2.58 -11.81
N TRP A 104 15.53 -3.11 -12.55
CA TRP A 104 15.38 -4.21 -13.48
C TRP A 104 16.34 -5.31 -13.06
N THR A 105 15.82 -6.49 -12.73
CA THR A 105 16.61 -7.58 -12.13
C THR A 105 16.30 -8.91 -12.80
N GLN A 106 17.21 -9.87 -12.64
CA GLN A 106 16.98 -11.29 -13.00
C GLN A 106 16.70 -12.17 -11.78
N TYR A 107 16.54 -11.54 -10.62
CA TYR A 107 16.27 -12.18 -9.35
C TYR A 107 15.25 -11.35 -8.58
N ASP A 108 14.58 -11.97 -7.61
CA ASP A 108 13.68 -11.27 -6.69
C ASP A 108 14.49 -10.62 -5.54
N PRO A 109 14.57 -9.28 -5.45
CA PRO A 109 15.26 -8.60 -4.36
C PRO A 109 14.69 -8.96 -2.98
N GLU A 110 13.39 -9.26 -2.88
CA GLU A 110 12.77 -9.63 -1.61
C GLU A 110 13.25 -10.99 -1.09
N LEU A 111 13.43 -11.96 -2.00
CA LEU A 111 13.92 -13.29 -1.65
C LEU A 111 15.37 -13.24 -1.16
N ILE A 112 16.19 -12.36 -1.74
CA ILE A 112 17.55 -12.13 -1.23
C ILE A 112 17.48 -11.55 0.18
N GLU A 113 16.64 -10.55 0.41
CA GLU A 113 16.48 -9.90 1.71
C GLU A 113 15.94 -10.85 2.79
N ARG A 114 15.12 -11.83 2.41
CA ARG A 114 14.63 -12.87 3.31
C ARG A 114 15.75 -13.72 3.94
N ARG A 115 16.94 -13.76 3.33
CA ARG A 115 18.11 -14.43 3.91
C ARG A 115 18.70 -13.64 5.10
N TYR A 116 18.53 -12.32 5.12
CA TYR A 116 19.06 -11.45 6.18
C TYR A 116 18.06 -11.21 7.31
N LEU A 117 16.80 -10.94 6.97
CA LEU A 117 15.73 -10.79 7.95
C LEU A 117 14.50 -11.61 7.53
N PRO A 118 14.30 -12.80 8.13
CA PRO A 118 13.14 -13.64 7.89
C PRO A 118 11.85 -12.84 8.10
N ARG A 119 10.85 -13.10 7.25
CA ARG A 119 9.59 -12.35 7.21
C ARG A 119 8.88 -12.26 8.57
N GLN A 120 9.01 -13.29 9.41
CA GLN A 120 8.40 -13.36 10.74
C GLN A 120 8.95 -12.34 11.72
N LEU A 121 10.16 -11.83 11.47
CA LEU A 121 10.85 -10.87 12.33
C LEU A 121 10.73 -9.43 11.82
N ARG A 122 10.02 -9.22 10.70
CA ARG A 122 9.81 -7.90 10.12
C ARG A 122 8.66 -7.17 10.83
N GLY A 123 8.82 -5.88 11.09
CA GLY A 123 7.73 -5.01 11.49
C GLY A 123 6.75 -4.83 10.33
N LEU A 124 5.72 -5.67 10.24
CA LEU A 124 4.75 -5.62 9.13
C LEU A 124 4.05 -4.25 9.06
N LEU A 125 3.56 -3.89 7.87
CA LEU A 125 2.64 -2.76 7.70
C LEU A 125 1.48 -2.90 8.70
N LYS A 126 1.05 -1.78 9.30
CA LYS A 126 0.05 -1.80 10.37
C LYS A 126 -1.24 -2.42 9.83
N LYS A 127 -1.71 -3.50 10.44
CA LYS A 127 -2.95 -4.17 10.04
C LYS A 127 -4.21 -3.38 10.43
N THR A 128 -4.09 -2.38 11.30
CA THR A 128 -5.25 -1.68 11.87
C THR A 128 -5.60 -0.44 11.06
N PRO A 129 -6.83 -0.32 10.54
CA PRO A 129 -7.28 0.91 9.93
C PRO A 129 -7.38 2.03 10.97
N PHE A 130 -7.06 3.25 10.55
CA PHE A 130 -7.32 4.43 11.37
C PHE A 130 -8.84 4.70 11.31
N LYS A 131 -9.57 4.36 12.38
CA LYS A 131 -10.95 4.84 12.54
C LYS A 131 -10.88 6.37 12.68
N LEU A 132 -11.36 7.10 11.68
CA LEU A 132 -11.68 8.51 11.87
C LEU A 132 -12.73 8.59 12.98
N ARG A 133 -12.33 9.10 14.15
CA ARG A 133 -13.25 9.40 15.24
C ARG A 133 -14.06 10.59 14.79
N ASN A 134 -15.36 10.40 14.58
CA ASN A 134 -16.29 11.51 14.46
C ASN A 134 -16.57 12.00 15.88
N ASP A 135 -16.17 13.24 16.15
CA ASP A 135 -16.57 14.00 17.32
C ASP A 135 -18.03 14.45 17.19
#